data_AF-A0A7S3Y6U5-F1
#
_entry.id   AF-A0A7S3Y6U5-F1
#
_cell.length_a   1.000
_cell.length_b   1.000
_cell.length_c   1.000
_cell.angle_alpha   90.00
_cell.angle_beta   90.00
_cell.angle_gamma   90.00
#
_symmetry.space_group_name_H-M   'P 1'
#
loop_
_entity.id
_entity.type
_entity.pdbx_description
1 polymer ?
#
loop_
_entity_poly.entity_id
_entity_poly.type
_entity_poly.pdbx_seq_one_letter_code
_entity_poly.pdbx_strand_id
1 'polypeptide(L)'
;DPEALRALVLKRLNLDHKDGPMLVLREKALLPCEVAPVVEALVGELARREAAGEGLAGRPLRLNLLDNPIGPHGVKALRGAAPRLPPLRELHLVGCGLGAGGALELAELLATPSRGGATVGAHLEELYLHVNGLGEAGGRAV
;
A
#
# COMPACT_ATOMS: atom_id res chain seq x y z
N ASP A 1 15.43 6.60 -9.23
CA ASP A 1 16.26 5.44 -9.60
C ASP A 1 15.63 4.18 -9.01
N PRO A 2 15.26 3.17 -9.83
CA PRO A 2 14.64 1.94 -9.34
C PRO A 2 15.47 1.17 -8.31
N GLU A 3 16.79 1.19 -8.41
CA GLU A 3 17.65 0.51 -7.43
C GLU A 3 17.62 1.23 -6.08
N ALA A 4 17.73 2.55 -6.07
CA ALA A 4 17.56 3.36 -4.87
C ALA A 4 16.19 3.14 -4.19
N LEU A 5 15.10 3.07 -4.96
CA LEU A 5 13.75 2.80 -4.42
C LEU A 5 13.64 1.38 -3.84
N ARG A 6 14.24 0.38 -4.49
CA ARG A 6 14.32 -0.98 -3.94
C ARG A 6 15.12 -1.00 -2.64
N ALA A 7 16.28 -0.35 -2.59
CA ALA A 7 17.09 -0.25 -1.39
C ALA A 7 16.33 0.45 -0.26
N LEU A 8 15.54 1.49 -0.58
CA LEU A 8 14.66 2.16 0.37
C LEU A 8 13.61 1.20 0.95
N VAL A 9 12.95 0.40 0.12
CA VAL A 9 11.99 -0.62 0.57
C VAL A 9 12.66 -1.60 1.52
N LEU A 10 13.80 -2.18 1.15
CA LEU A 10 14.52 -3.14 2.00
C LEU A 10 14.95 -2.54 3.34
N LYS A 11 15.36 -1.26 3.35
CA LYS A 11 15.74 -0.56 4.57
C LYS A 11 14.56 -0.28 5.51
N ARG A 12 13.34 -0.17 4.97
CA ARG A 12 12.15 0.27 5.71
C ARG A 12 11.12 -0.84 5.93
N LEU A 13 11.32 -2.01 5.32
CA LEU A 13 10.49 -3.19 5.47
C LEU A 13 10.93 -3.95 6.73
N ASN A 14 10.00 -4.09 7.68
CA ASN A 14 10.16 -4.94 8.85
C ASN A 14 9.35 -6.22 8.66
N LEU A 15 10.04 -7.36 8.53
CA LEU A 15 9.40 -8.68 8.35
C LEU A 15 9.03 -9.35 9.69
N ASP A 16 9.69 -8.94 10.78
CA ASP A 16 9.60 -9.57 12.11
C ASP A 16 8.60 -8.89 13.03
N HIS A 17 7.86 -7.89 12.53
CA HIS A 17 6.81 -7.26 13.33
C HIS A 17 5.75 -8.30 13.72
N LYS A 18 5.36 -8.30 14.99
CA LYS A 18 4.48 -9.33 15.60
C LYS A 18 3.21 -9.59 14.79
N ASP A 19 2.66 -8.56 14.19
CA ASP A 19 1.40 -8.60 13.45
C ASP A 19 1.54 -8.93 11.94
N GLY A 20 2.76 -9.17 11.41
CA GLY A 20 2.99 -9.40 9.96
C GLY A 20 4.08 -8.49 9.36
N PRO A 21 4.40 -8.57 8.06
CA PRO A 21 5.27 -7.60 7.41
C PRO A 21 4.73 -6.17 7.50
N MET A 22 5.61 -5.20 7.72
CA MET A 22 5.26 -3.78 7.81
C MET A 22 6.26 -2.94 7.00
N LEU A 23 5.76 -2.19 6.02
CA LEU A 23 6.55 -1.21 5.28
C LEU A 23 6.16 0.21 5.71
N VAL A 24 7.16 0.99 6.11
CA VAL A 24 6.97 2.39 6.53
C VAL A 24 7.77 3.34 5.65
N LEU A 25 7.09 4.05 4.76
CA LEU A 25 7.63 5.11 3.93
C LEU A 25 6.91 6.41 4.29
N ARG A 26 7.59 7.32 4.98
CA ARG A 26 6.99 8.59 5.44
C ARG A 26 7.80 9.79 4.97
N GLU A 27 7.23 10.99 5.12
CA GLU A 27 7.92 12.28 5.04
C GLU A 27 8.36 12.70 3.63
N LYS A 28 7.42 12.72 2.67
CA LYS A 28 7.64 13.21 1.29
C LYS A 28 8.78 12.53 0.54
N ALA A 29 9.09 11.29 0.91
CA ALA A 29 10.13 10.48 0.27
C ALA A 29 9.68 9.85 -1.05
N LEU A 30 8.40 10.00 -1.42
CA LEU A 30 7.81 9.29 -2.56
C LEU A 30 6.93 10.20 -3.43
N LEU A 31 7.30 10.29 -4.71
CA LEU A 31 6.51 10.92 -5.76
C LEU A 31 5.44 9.96 -6.31
N PRO A 32 4.36 10.45 -6.95
CA PRO A 32 3.31 9.60 -7.53
C PRO A 32 3.83 8.48 -8.45
N CYS A 33 4.81 8.78 -9.31
CA CYS A 33 5.39 7.82 -10.25
C CYS A 33 6.29 6.76 -9.58
N GLU A 34 6.75 7.02 -8.36
CA GLU A 34 7.65 6.13 -7.63
C GLU A 34 6.90 5.07 -6.82
N VAL A 35 5.58 5.23 -6.65
CA VAL A 35 4.75 4.24 -5.95
C VAL A 35 4.77 2.91 -6.67
N ALA A 36 4.63 2.90 -8.01
CA ALA A 36 4.67 1.68 -8.81
C ALA A 36 5.96 0.87 -8.58
N PRO A 37 7.18 1.42 -8.81
CA PRO A 37 8.40 0.66 -8.56
C PRO A 37 8.59 0.27 -7.08
N VAL A 38 8.10 1.07 -6.12
CA VAL A 38 8.12 0.70 -4.69
C VAL A 38 7.25 -0.51 -4.40
N VAL A 39 6.01 -0.55 -4.92
CA VAL A 39 5.11 -1.70 -4.68
C VAL A 39 5.60 -2.93 -5.42
N GLU A 40 6.21 -2.79 -6.60
CA GLU A 40 6.86 -3.90 -7.31
C GLU A 40 8.04 -4.47 -6.53
N ALA A 41 8.90 -3.59 -5.98
CA ALA A 41 10.01 -4.02 -5.13
C ALA A 41 9.52 -4.74 -3.87
N LEU A 42 8.44 -4.25 -3.25
CA LEU A 42 7.81 -4.89 -2.11
C LEU A 42 7.23 -6.27 -2.46
N VAL A 43 6.47 -6.39 -3.55
CA VAL A 43 5.93 -7.67 -4.04
C VAL A 43 7.06 -8.68 -4.26
N GLY A 44 8.12 -8.26 -4.96
CA GLY A 44 9.27 -9.13 -5.24
C GLY A 44 10.00 -9.59 -3.99
N GLU A 45 10.22 -8.69 -3.02
CA GLU A 45 10.88 -9.05 -1.76
C GLU A 45 10.03 -10.01 -0.93
N LEU A 46 8.72 -9.75 -0.78
CA LEU A 46 7.83 -10.62 -0.02
C LEU A 46 7.74 -12.02 -0.66
N ALA A 47 7.63 -12.10 -2.00
CA ALA A 47 7.61 -13.37 -2.71
C ALA A 47 8.93 -14.14 -2.55
N ARG A 48 10.08 -13.45 -2.62
CA ARG A 48 11.41 -14.06 -2.39
C ARG A 48 11.53 -14.65 -0.98
N ARG A 49 11.07 -13.92 0.03
CA ARG A 49 11.14 -14.31 1.44
C ARG A 49 10.22 -15.49 1.76
N GLU A 50 9.03 -15.49 1.17
CA GLU A 50 8.12 -16.62 1.24
C GLU A 50 8.72 -17.87 0.60
N ALA A 51 9.34 -17.75 -0.58
CA ALA A 51 10.04 -18.85 -1.24
C ALA A 51 11.24 -19.38 -0.44
N ALA A 52 11.88 -18.53 0.38
CA ALA A 52 12.94 -18.91 1.29
C ALA A 52 12.44 -19.61 2.57
N GLY A 53 11.12 -19.76 2.75
CA GLY A 53 10.53 -20.44 3.90
C GLY A 53 10.42 -19.58 5.16
N GLU A 54 10.51 -18.25 5.04
CA GLU A 54 10.47 -17.32 6.19
C GLU A 54 9.06 -17.11 6.77
N GLY A 55 8.15 -18.06 6.56
CA GLY A 55 6.82 -18.08 7.19
C GLY A 55 5.92 -16.90 6.83
N LEU A 56 6.11 -16.25 5.68
CA LEU A 56 5.30 -15.10 5.26
C LEU A 56 3.93 -15.46 4.67
N ALA A 57 3.73 -16.72 4.29
CA ALA A 57 2.49 -17.17 3.67
C ALA A 57 1.29 -16.89 4.58
N GLY A 58 0.31 -16.14 4.06
CA GLY A 58 -0.91 -15.77 4.79
C GLY A 58 -0.73 -14.68 5.86
N ARG A 59 0.49 -14.17 6.10
CA ARG A 59 0.69 -13.06 7.04
C ARG A 59 0.20 -11.75 6.41
N PRO A 60 -0.65 -10.97 7.10
CA PRO A 60 -1.15 -9.73 6.55
C PRO A 60 -0.07 -8.65 6.51
N LEU A 61 -0.17 -7.79 5.50
CA LEU A 61 0.74 -6.66 5.27
C LEU A 61 0.16 -5.38 5.89
N ARG A 62 1.03 -4.60 6.54
CA ARG A 62 0.77 -3.20 6.90
C ARG A 62 1.57 -2.27 6.01
N LEU A 63 0.89 -1.29 5.43
CA LEU A 63 1.50 -0.33 4.53
C LEU A 63 1.25 1.09 5.03
N ASN A 64 2.35 1.79 5.33
CA ASN A 64 2.29 3.17 5.78
C ASN A 64 3.01 4.09 4.78
N LEU A 65 2.24 4.91 4.09
CA LEU A 65 2.71 5.88 3.08
C LEU A 65 2.49 7.33 3.51
N LEU A 66 2.33 7.57 4.82
CA LEU A 66 1.95 8.87 5.38
C LEU A 66 2.85 10.02 4.88
N ASP A 67 2.24 11.17 4.63
CA ASP A 67 2.87 12.39 4.13
C ASP A 67 3.66 12.21 2.82
N ASN A 68 3.32 11.24 1.98
CA ASN A 68 3.81 11.18 0.61
C ASN A 68 2.74 11.67 -0.36
N PRO A 69 3.00 12.68 -1.21
CA PRO A 69 2.03 13.27 -2.12
C PRO A 69 1.77 12.35 -3.33
N ILE A 70 1.34 11.13 -3.09
CA ILE A 70 1.18 10.08 -4.10
C ILE A 70 -0.04 10.32 -5.01
N GLY A 71 -1.04 11.06 -4.49
CA GLY A 71 -2.27 11.39 -5.19
C GLY A 71 -3.05 10.17 -5.73
N PRO A 72 -3.99 10.39 -6.66
CA PRO A 72 -4.77 9.32 -7.28
C PRO A 72 -3.90 8.28 -8.01
N HIS A 73 -2.82 8.74 -8.65
CA HIS A 73 -1.91 7.88 -9.42
C HIS A 73 -1.20 6.83 -8.53
N GLY A 74 -0.81 7.21 -7.32
CA GLY A 74 -0.23 6.27 -6.37
C GLY A 74 -1.22 5.21 -5.91
N VAL A 75 -2.46 5.59 -5.65
CA VAL A 75 -3.52 4.64 -5.29
C VAL A 75 -3.82 3.68 -6.45
N LYS A 76 -3.86 4.20 -7.68
CA LYS A 76 -3.98 3.37 -8.89
C LYS A 76 -2.83 2.36 -9.01
N ALA A 77 -1.61 2.76 -8.70
CA ALA A 77 -0.46 1.84 -8.69
C ALA A 77 -0.60 0.75 -7.61
N LEU A 78 -1.06 1.12 -6.40
CA LEU A 78 -1.38 0.15 -5.34
C LEU A 78 -2.44 -0.85 -5.79
N ARG A 79 -3.50 -0.38 -6.44
CA ARG A 79 -4.55 -1.23 -7.02
C ARG A 79 -4.01 -2.25 -8.01
N GLY A 80 -3.11 -1.83 -8.92
CA GLY A 80 -2.48 -2.74 -9.87
C GLY A 80 -1.59 -3.82 -9.23
N ALA A 81 -1.07 -3.57 -8.04
CA ALA A 81 -0.27 -4.53 -7.28
C ALA A 81 -1.08 -5.38 -6.29
N ALA A 82 -2.29 -4.96 -5.91
CA ALA A 82 -3.12 -5.61 -4.89
C ALA A 82 -3.31 -7.13 -5.09
N PRO A 83 -3.52 -7.66 -6.31
CA PRO A 83 -3.68 -9.11 -6.51
C PRO A 83 -2.43 -9.93 -6.17
N ARG A 84 -1.25 -9.29 -6.09
CA ARG A 84 0.05 -9.93 -5.83
C ARG A 84 0.58 -9.65 -4.43
N LEU A 85 0.08 -8.60 -3.78
CA LEU A 85 0.41 -8.30 -2.39
C LEU A 85 -0.29 -9.28 -1.43
N PRO A 86 0.32 -9.58 -0.27
CA PRO A 86 -0.42 -10.22 0.82
C PRO A 86 -1.66 -9.40 1.21
N PRO A 87 -2.65 -10.01 1.88
CA PRO A 87 -3.80 -9.29 2.42
C PRO A 87 -3.38 -8.04 3.19
N LEU A 88 -3.85 -6.86 2.75
CA LEU A 88 -3.59 -5.61 3.46
C LEU A 88 -4.48 -5.55 4.69
N ARG A 89 -3.88 -5.42 5.87
CA ARG A 89 -4.59 -5.25 7.15
C ARG A 89 -4.65 -3.80 7.58
N GLU A 90 -3.59 -3.04 7.36
CA GLU A 90 -3.59 -1.60 7.67
C GLU A 90 -3.01 -0.80 6.51
N LEU A 91 -3.68 0.30 6.17
CA LEU A 91 -3.28 1.22 5.11
C LEU A 91 -3.32 2.65 5.62
N HIS A 92 -2.15 3.28 5.75
CA HIS A 92 -2.04 4.68 6.16
C HIS A 92 -1.72 5.55 4.95
N LEU A 93 -2.67 6.42 4.61
CA LEU A 93 -2.59 7.38 3.51
C LEU A 93 -2.81 8.82 4.00
N VAL A 94 -2.53 9.11 5.27
CA VAL A 94 -2.69 10.46 5.83
C VAL A 94 -1.77 11.44 5.09
N GLY A 95 -2.30 12.60 4.68
CA GLY A 95 -1.47 13.63 4.04
C GLY A 95 -1.03 13.29 2.61
N CYS A 96 -1.68 12.35 1.94
CA CYS A 96 -1.26 11.82 0.63
C CYS A 96 -1.77 12.59 -0.59
N GLY A 97 -2.53 13.66 -0.39
CA GLY A 97 -3.01 14.53 -1.47
C GLY A 97 -3.96 13.81 -2.46
N LEU A 98 -4.79 12.89 -1.96
CA LEU A 98 -5.64 12.04 -2.80
C LEU A 98 -6.70 12.83 -3.58
N GLY A 99 -7.32 13.84 -2.96
CA GLY A 99 -8.46 14.54 -3.54
C GLY A 99 -9.67 13.63 -3.79
N ALA A 100 -10.70 14.15 -4.46
CA ALA A 100 -11.87 13.36 -4.84
C ALA A 100 -11.53 12.22 -5.82
N GLY A 101 -10.60 12.45 -6.76
CA GLY A 101 -10.17 11.42 -7.71
C GLY A 101 -9.44 10.26 -7.03
N GLY A 102 -8.63 10.54 -6.01
CA GLY A 102 -7.94 9.50 -5.25
C GLY A 102 -8.87 8.72 -4.34
N ALA A 103 -9.98 9.32 -3.89
CA ALA A 103 -11.03 8.60 -3.18
C ALA A 103 -11.72 7.55 -4.09
N LEU A 104 -12.00 7.90 -5.36
CA LEU A 104 -12.56 6.95 -6.33
C LEU A 104 -11.59 5.78 -6.60
N GLU A 105 -10.32 6.08 -6.83
CA GLU A 105 -9.29 5.05 -7.00
C GLU A 105 -9.13 4.19 -5.73
N LEU A 106 -9.32 4.77 -4.55
CA LEU A 106 -9.28 4.03 -3.29
C LEU A 106 -10.49 3.10 -3.14
N ALA A 107 -11.69 3.55 -3.48
CA ALA A 107 -12.87 2.69 -3.52
C ALA A 107 -12.66 1.48 -4.47
N GLU A 108 -12.08 1.73 -5.65
CA GLU A 108 -11.72 0.66 -6.59
C GLU A 108 -10.63 -0.27 -6.04
N LEU A 109 -9.62 0.26 -5.33
CA LEU A 109 -8.62 -0.54 -4.63
C LEU A 109 -9.28 -1.45 -3.59
N LEU A 110 -10.18 -0.92 -2.76
CA LEU A 110 -10.89 -1.69 -1.72
C LEU A 110 -11.74 -2.81 -2.32
N ALA A 111 -12.33 -2.61 -3.50
CA ALA A 111 -13.09 -3.62 -4.24
C ALA A 111 -12.22 -4.60 -5.06
N THR A 112 -10.91 -4.33 -5.20
CA THR A 112 -10.01 -5.19 -5.99
C THR A 112 -9.68 -6.47 -5.20
N PRO A 113 -9.68 -7.66 -5.84
CA PRO A 113 -9.22 -8.88 -5.20
C PRO A 113 -7.77 -8.79 -4.74
N SER A 114 -7.50 -9.20 -3.50
CA SER A 114 -6.15 -9.43 -3.01
C SER A 114 -5.69 -10.85 -3.32
N ARG A 115 -4.42 -11.14 -3.04
CA ARG A 115 -3.88 -12.50 -3.07
C ARG A 115 -4.70 -13.39 -2.11
N GLY A 116 -5.51 -14.29 -2.66
CA GLY A 116 -6.46 -15.12 -1.91
C GLY A 116 -7.93 -15.01 -2.36
N GLY A 117 -8.25 -14.07 -3.26
CA GLY A 117 -9.54 -14.00 -3.95
C GLY A 117 -10.60 -13.11 -3.28
N ALA A 118 -10.50 -12.87 -1.97
CA ALA A 118 -11.30 -11.84 -1.31
C ALA A 118 -10.81 -10.43 -1.67
N THR A 119 -11.67 -9.41 -1.53
CA THR A 119 -11.31 -8.02 -1.84
C THR A 119 -10.39 -7.42 -0.78
N VAL A 120 -9.56 -6.43 -1.15
CA VAL A 120 -8.70 -5.71 -0.19
C VAL A 120 -9.50 -5.19 1.01
N GLY A 121 -10.68 -4.61 0.77
CA GLY A 121 -11.55 -4.09 1.83
C GLY A 121 -12.13 -5.16 2.75
N ALA A 122 -12.12 -6.44 2.36
CA ALA A 122 -12.57 -7.53 3.24
C ALA A 122 -11.50 -7.97 4.26
N HIS A 123 -10.24 -7.58 4.03
CA HIS A 123 -9.12 -7.88 4.93
C HIS A 123 -8.59 -6.65 5.67
N LEU A 124 -8.92 -5.46 5.18
CA LEU A 124 -8.47 -4.21 5.77
C LEU A 124 -9.20 -3.96 7.10
N GLU A 125 -8.43 -3.93 8.19
CA GLU A 125 -8.92 -3.61 9.53
C GLU A 125 -8.82 -2.11 9.82
N GLU A 126 -7.76 -1.46 9.33
CA GLU A 126 -7.52 -0.04 9.57
C GLU A 126 -7.18 0.74 8.29
N LEU A 127 -7.89 1.85 8.09
CA LEU A 127 -7.70 2.77 6.96
C LEU A 127 -7.61 4.21 7.46
N TYR A 128 -6.45 4.84 7.30
CA TYR A 128 -6.23 6.22 7.76
C TYR A 128 -6.13 7.18 6.57
N LEU A 129 -7.08 8.11 6.47
CA LEU A 129 -7.25 9.02 5.32
C LEU A 129 -7.26 10.51 5.67
N HIS A 130 -6.86 10.87 6.87
CA HIS A 130 -6.87 12.28 7.31
C HIS A 130 -6.04 13.16 6.37
N VAL A 131 -6.44 14.43 6.23
CA VAL A 131 -5.67 15.44 5.48
C VAL A 131 -5.44 15.05 4.00
N ASN A 132 -6.48 14.57 3.32
CA ASN A 132 -6.41 14.19 1.89
C ASN A 132 -7.27 15.00 0.93
N GLY A 133 -8.10 15.93 1.43
CA GLY A 133 -8.96 16.75 0.58
C GLY A 133 -9.99 15.95 -0.23
N LEU A 134 -10.51 14.84 0.30
CA LEU A 134 -11.43 13.93 -0.42
C LEU A 134 -12.70 14.65 -0.90
N GLY A 135 -13.14 15.70 -0.20
CA GLY A 135 -14.41 16.36 -0.44
C GLY A 135 -15.60 15.45 -0.10
N GLU A 136 -16.81 16.00 -0.24
CA GLU A 136 -18.04 15.27 0.10
C GLU A 136 -18.27 14.05 -0.81
N ALA A 137 -18.02 14.20 -2.11
CA ALA A 137 -18.17 13.11 -3.07
C ALA A 137 -17.15 11.99 -2.82
N GLY A 138 -15.89 12.34 -2.54
CA GLY A 138 -14.87 11.34 -2.23
C GLY A 138 -15.12 10.66 -0.88
N GLY A 139 -15.59 11.40 0.13
CA GLY A 139 -15.98 10.82 1.42
C GLY A 139 -17.20 9.89 1.36
N ARG A 140 -18.05 9.98 0.33
CA ARG A 140 -19.12 9.01 0.08
C ARG A 140 -18.65 7.75 -0.64
N ALA A 141 -17.55 7.85 -1.38
CA ALA A 141 -17.05 6.76 -2.21
C ALA A 141 -16.29 5.69 -1.41
N VAL A 142 -15.71 6.08 -0.27
CA VAL A 142 -14.86 5.26 0.60
C VAL A 142 -15.50 5.10 1.96
#